data_AF-A0A6P0J2R2-F1
#
_entry.id   AF-A0A6P0J2R2-F1
#
_cell.length_a   1.000
_cell.length_b   1.000
_cell.length_c   1.000
_cell.angle_alpha   90.00
_cell.angle_beta   90.00
_cell.angle_gamma   90.00
#
_symmetry.space_group_name_H-M   'P 1'
#
loop_
_entity.id
_entity.type
_entity.pdbx_description
1 polymer ?
#
loop_
_entity_poly.entity_id
_entity_poly.type
_entity_poly.pdbx_seq_one_letter_code
_entity_poly.pdbx_strand_id
1 'polypeptide(L)' 'MEAIAIIGLGCRFPGARNPEEYWRLLCNGVDAITEIPA' A
#
# COMPACT_ATOMS: atom_id res chain seq x y z
N MET A 1 -12.95 -14.88 25.07
CA MET A 1 -13.06 -14.27 23.73
C MET A 1 -11.93 -14.81 22.89
N GLU A 2 -12.23 -15.42 21.74
CA GLU A 2 -11.19 -15.85 20.79
C GLU A 2 -10.86 -14.70 19.82
N ALA A 3 -9.60 -14.65 19.40
CA ALA A 3 -9.12 -13.65 18.45
C ALA A 3 -9.55 -14.00 17.03
N ILE A 4 -9.75 -12.96 16.21
CA ILE A 4 -10.00 -13.12 14.77
C ILE A 4 -8.69 -12.92 14.01
N ALA A 5 -8.32 -13.89 13.18
CA ALA A 5 -7.12 -13.82 12.35
C ALA A 5 -7.39 -13.10 11.03
N ILE A 6 -6.46 -12.24 10.62
CA ILE A 6 -6.40 -11.71 9.25
C ILE A 6 -5.52 -12.65 8.43
N ILE A 7 -6.14 -13.41 7.52
CA ILE A 7 -5.45 -14.46 6.74
C ILE A 7 -5.03 -14.01 5.34
N GLY A 8 -5.31 -12.76 4.95
CA GLY A 8 -4.94 -12.22 3.65
C GLY A 8 -5.06 -10.70 3.60
N LEU A 9 -4.26 -10.09 2.72
CA LEU A 9 -4.24 -8.65 2.47
C LEU A 9 -3.94 -8.40 0.99
N GLY A 10 -4.73 -7.53 0.35
CA GLY A 10 -4.48 -7.02 -0.99
C GLY A 10 -4.81 -5.52 -1.03
N CYS A 11 -4.01 -4.75 -1.76
CA CYS A 11 -4.20 -3.31 -1.86
C CYS A 11 -3.63 -2.74 -3.15
N ARG A 12 -4.14 -1.57 -3.55
CA ARG A 12 -3.60 -0.72 -4.61
C ARG A 12 -3.70 0.73 -4.17
N PHE A 13 -2.58 1.43 -4.21
CA PHE A 13 -2.40 2.81 -3.78
C PHE A 13 -1.68 3.62 -4.88
N PRO A 14 -1.65 4.95 -4.79
CA PRO A 14 -0.77 5.76 -5.63
C PRO A 14 0.68 5.25 -5.53
N GLY A 15 1.31 5.01 -6.69
CA GLY A 15 2.67 4.46 -6.76
C GLY A 15 2.84 2.97 -6.41
N ALA A 16 1.78 2.24 -6.00
CA ALA A 16 1.89 0.84 -5.61
C ALA A 16 0.67 0.00 -6.01
N ARG A 17 0.90 -1.09 -6.75
CA ARG A 17 -0.16 -1.96 -7.28
C ARG A 17 -0.43 -3.19 -6.41
N ASN A 18 0.41 -3.42 -5.39
CA ASN A 18 0.33 -4.55 -4.49
C ASN A 18 0.97 -4.19 -3.12
N PRO A 19 0.78 -5.01 -2.07
CA PRO A 19 1.31 -4.75 -0.74
C PRO A 19 2.84 -4.64 -0.68
N GLU A 20 3.56 -5.40 -1.50
CA GLU A 20 5.03 -5.37 -1.58
C GLU A 20 5.53 -4.00 -2.08
N GLU A 21 4.94 -3.50 -3.17
CA GLU A 21 5.25 -2.17 -3.70
C GLU A 21 4.90 -1.08 -2.68
N TYR A 22 3.77 -1.22 -1.97
CA TYR A 22 3.36 -0.26 -0.94
C TYR A 22 4.34 -0.21 0.23
N TRP A 23 4.79 -1.37 0.72
CA TRP A 23 5.78 -1.44 1.79
C TRP A 23 7.09 -0.74 1.42
N ARG A 24 7.54 -0.89 0.18
CA ARG A 24 8.74 -0.19 -0.32
C ARG A 24 8.57 1.33 -0.33
N LEU A 25 7.40 1.86 -0.69
CA LEU A 25 7.13 3.31 -0.62
C LEU A 25 7.27 3.83 0.81
N LEU A 26 6.67 3.12 1.78
CA LEU A 26 6.73 3.50 3.20
C LEU A 26 8.16 3.47 3.74
N CYS A 27 8.89 2.37 3.51
CA CYS A 27 10.26 2.23 4.01
C CYS A 27 11.21 3.29 3.43
N ASN A 28 10.97 3.71 2.18
CA ASN A 28 11.79 4.71 1.52
C ASN A 28 11.28 6.15 1.70
N GLY A 29 10.17 6.35 2.43
CA GLY A 29 9.58 7.67 2.67
C GLY A 29 9.16 8.41 1.39
N VAL A 30 8.66 7.68 0.39
CA VAL A 30 8.33 8.25 -0.92
C VAL A 30 7.01 9.03 -0.86
N ASP A 31 7.03 10.29 -1.31
CA ASP A 31 5.82 11.05 -1.62
C ASP A 31 5.24 10.57 -2.95
N ALA A 32 4.02 10.03 -2.92
CA ALA A 32 3.32 9.49 -4.07
C ALA A 32 2.21 10.41 -4.61
N ILE A 33 2.16 11.68 -4.17
CA ILE A 33 1.23 12.67 -4.70
C ILE A 33 1.64 13.04 -6.12
N THR A 34 0.68 13.04 -7.04
CA THR A 34 0.88 13.47 -8.43
C THR A 34 -0.17 14.49 -8.82
N GLU A 35 0.13 15.32 -9.81
CA GLU A 35 -0.87 16.14 -10.49
C GLU A 35 -1.96 15.27 -11.13
N ILE A 36 -3.09 15.91 -11.45
CA ILE A 36 -4.17 15.25 -12.19
C ILE A 36 -3.64 14.83 -13.58
N PRO A 37 -3.81 13.57 -13.99
CA PRO A 37 -3.40 13.11 -15.32
C PRO A 37 -4.06 13.92 -16.45
N ALA A 38 -3.34 14.11 -17.56
CA ALA A 38 -3.84 14.80 -18.76
C ALA A 38 -4.97 14.04 -19.48
#